data_AF-A0A357CIB0-F1
#
_entry.id   AF-A0A357CIB0-F1
#
_cell.length_a   1.000
_cell.length_b   1.000
_cell.length_c   1.000
_cell.angle_alpha   90.00
_cell.angle_beta   90.00
_cell.angle_gamma   90.00
#
_symmetry.space_group_name_H-M   'P 1'
#
loop_
_entity.id
_entity.type
_entity.pdbx_description
1 polymer ?
#
loop_
_entity_poly.entity_id
_entity_poly.type
_entity_poly.pdbx_seq_one_letter_code
_entity_poly.pdbx_strand_id
1 'polypeptide(L)'
;MSSTSRRRSSTAGESSSRKYARPKSRNIGGDTRRYATPGTGELIAREPRQRRLSAEAADHQKLVAQFTPRELEVLRLMAEGLDTATMADHLGIAAHTVQWHVRHVIEKLRVHSKLQAVIEGARKGLIAF
;
A
#
# COMPACT_ATOMS: atom_id res chain seq x y z
N MET A 1 -48.53 -21.51 -15.37
CA MET A 1 -48.07 -22.91 -15.52
C MET A 1 -46.70 -23.01 -14.88
N SER A 2 -46.42 -24.10 -14.14
CA SER A 2 -45.14 -24.36 -13.42
C SER A 2 -44.85 -23.36 -12.27
N SER A 3 -44.83 -23.71 -10.97
CA SER A 3 -44.24 -24.88 -10.28
C SER A 3 -42.73 -24.98 -10.59
N THR A 4 -41.79 -25.00 -9.66
CA THR A 4 -41.64 -25.91 -8.50
C THR A 4 -40.45 -25.36 -7.67
N SER A 5 -40.59 -24.99 -6.39
CA SER A 5 -40.28 -25.79 -5.17
C SER A 5 -38.88 -26.43 -5.09
N ARG A 6 -38.37 -26.52 -3.83
CA ARG A 6 -37.13 -27.19 -3.33
C ARG A 6 -35.85 -26.32 -3.34
N ARG A 7 -34.91 -26.45 -2.38
CA ARG A 7 -34.85 -27.18 -1.08
C ARG A 7 -33.77 -26.52 -0.21
N ARG A 8 -34.02 -26.24 1.08
CA ARG A 8 -33.47 -26.94 2.26
C ARG A 8 -32.12 -27.70 2.09
N SER A 9 -31.08 -27.17 2.73
CA SER A 9 -30.04 -27.89 3.53
C SER A 9 -29.07 -26.83 4.09
N SER A 10 -28.86 -26.59 5.39
CA SER A 10 -29.09 -27.34 6.65
C SER A 10 -28.24 -28.60 6.87
N THR A 11 -26.93 -28.40 7.07
CA THR A 11 -26.03 -29.24 7.88
C THR A 11 -25.07 -28.26 8.59
N ALA A 12 -25.07 -28.08 9.91
CA ALA A 12 -24.89 -29.03 11.02
C ALA A 12 -23.45 -29.54 11.14
N GLY A 13 -22.87 -29.41 12.35
CA GLY A 13 -21.58 -29.96 12.74
C GLY A 13 -20.36 -29.07 12.39
N GLU A 14 -19.30 -29.03 13.21
CA GLU A 14 -19.17 -29.63 14.54
C GLU A 14 -18.05 -28.97 15.36
N SER A 15 -18.32 -28.76 16.65
CA SER A 15 -17.29 -28.45 17.64
C SER A 15 -16.26 -29.59 17.69
N SER A 16 -14.98 -29.28 17.50
CA SER A 16 -13.92 -30.23 17.88
C SER A 16 -12.79 -29.53 18.63
N SER A 17 -13.10 -29.16 19.86
CA SER A 17 -12.10 -28.82 20.88
C SER A 17 -11.12 -29.99 21.02
N ARG A 18 -9.92 -29.88 20.44
CA ARG A 18 -8.84 -30.85 20.68
C ARG A 18 -8.29 -30.69 22.09
N LYS A 19 -9.00 -31.34 23.01
CA LYS A 19 -8.60 -31.66 24.37
C LYS A 19 -7.31 -32.49 24.33
N TYR A 20 -6.15 -31.87 24.52
CA TYR A 20 -4.95 -32.61 24.90
C TYR A 20 -4.80 -32.58 26.41
N ALA A 21 -5.20 -33.70 27.03
CA ALA A 21 -5.00 -33.94 28.45
C ALA A 21 -3.53 -34.33 28.74
N ARG A 22 -3.05 -33.88 29.91
CA ARG A 22 -1.80 -34.31 30.60
C ARG A 22 -1.92 -35.80 31.05
N PRO A 23 -0.87 -36.51 31.57
CA PRO A 23 0.40 -36.06 32.16
C PRO A 23 1.63 -36.86 31.59
N LYS A 24 2.77 -37.22 32.23
CA LYS A 24 3.22 -37.21 33.65
C LYS A 24 4.77 -37.24 33.81
N SER A 25 5.34 -36.17 34.36
CA SER A 25 6.45 -36.11 35.36
C SER A 25 7.52 -37.23 35.45
N ARG A 26 8.80 -36.84 35.28
CA ARG A 26 10.08 -37.34 35.89
C ARG A 26 11.27 -36.87 35.02
N ASN A 27 12.47 -36.49 35.49
CA ASN A 27 13.12 -36.41 36.81
C ASN A 27 13.56 -34.94 37.06
N ILE A 28 13.64 -34.36 38.28
CA ILE A 28 14.47 -34.64 39.47
C ILE A 28 15.99 -34.64 39.21
N GLY A 29 16.71 -33.69 39.83
CA GLY A 29 18.15 -33.76 40.08
C GLY A 29 18.98 -32.65 39.43
N GLY A 30 19.38 -31.63 40.19
CA GLY A 30 20.30 -30.59 39.67
C GLY A 30 20.28 -29.23 40.40
N ASP A 31 20.28 -29.20 41.73
CA ASP A 31 20.67 -27.96 42.43
C ASP A 31 22.17 -27.73 42.24
N THR A 32 22.54 -26.69 41.50
CA THR A 32 23.69 -25.86 41.88
C THR A 32 23.42 -24.40 41.60
N ARG A 33 23.38 -23.61 42.68
CA ARG A 33 23.71 -22.17 42.74
C ARG A 33 24.61 -21.70 41.58
N ARG A 34 24.08 -20.82 40.72
CA ARG A 34 24.83 -19.66 40.22
C ARG A 34 23.91 -18.45 40.25
N TYR A 35 24.28 -17.46 41.06
CA TYR A 35 23.61 -16.16 41.08
C TYR A 35 23.94 -15.43 39.77
N ALA A 36 23.10 -15.61 38.75
CA ALA A 36 23.07 -14.69 37.64
C ALA A 36 22.35 -13.43 38.10
N THR A 37 23.12 -12.41 38.51
CA THR A 37 22.64 -11.06 38.75
C THR A 37 21.83 -10.61 37.53
N PRO A 38 20.65 -9.96 37.69
CA PRO A 38 19.98 -9.32 36.57
C PRO A 38 20.82 -8.12 36.12
N GLY A 39 21.78 -8.40 35.23
CA GLY A 39 22.55 -7.39 34.53
C GLY A 39 21.60 -6.55 33.69
N THR A 40 21.41 -5.32 34.12
CA THR A 40 20.91 -4.22 33.30
C THR A 40 21.66 -4.20 31.97
N GLY A 41 21.02 -4.71 30.92
CA GLY A 41 21.62 -4.91 29.61
C GLY A 41 20.54 -5.03 28.54
N GLU A 42 20.34 -3.93 27.83
CA GLU A 42 19.67 -3.89 26.52
C GLU A 42 18.27 -4.51 26.45
N LEU A 43 17.32 -3.79 27.06
CA LEU A 43 16.10 -3.49 26.33
C LEU A 43 16.49 -2.83 25.00
N ILE A 44 16.61 -3.63 23.93
CA ILE A 44 16.71 -3.11 22.56
C ILE A 44 15.33 -2.50 22.23
N ALA A 45 15.12 -1.28 22.71
CA ALA A 45 13.99 -0.45 22.36
C ALA A 45 14.03 -0.25 20.84
N ARG A 46 13.15 -0.97 20.13
CA ARG A 46 13.08 -0.92 18.67
C ARG A 46 12.55 0.44 18.21
N GLU A 47 13.49 1.37 18.10
CA GLU A 47 13.53 2.56 17.25
C GLU A 47 12.16 3.15 16.84
N PRO A 48 11.72 4.27 17.45
CA PRO A 48 10.53 4.99 16.98
C PRO A 48 10.68 5.48 15.51
N ARG A 49 11.90 5.50 14.98
CA ARG A 49 12.27 5.86 13.61
C ARG A 49 11.57 5.00 12.55
N GLN A 50 11.45 3.68 12.75
CA GLN A 50 10.81 2.78 11.78
C GLN A 50 9.32 3.12 11.58
N ARG A 51 8.63 3.49 12.66
CA ARG A 51 7.20 3.83 12.64
C ARG A 51 6.92 5.10 11.84
N ARG A 52 7.80 6.09 11.92
CA ARG A 52 7.69 7.36 11.20
C ARG A 52 7.86 7.18 9.68
N LEU A 53 8.87 6.42 9.24
CA LEU A 53 9.08 6.09 7.83
C LEU A 53 7.86 5.39 7.21
N SER A 54 7.20 4.50 7.96
CA SER A 54 5.97 3.83 7.49
C SER A 54 4.77 4.77 7.32
N ALA A 55 4.69 5.84 8.12
CA ALA A 55 3.63 6.85 8.00
C ALA A 55 3.88 7.76 6.78
N GLU A 56 5.11 8.26 6.63
CA GLU A 56 5.53 9.10 5.49
C GLU A 56 5.30 8.36 4.14
N ALA A 57 5.63 7.06 4.07
CA ALA A 57 5.35 6.22 2.90
C ALA A 57 3.84 6.01 2.64
N ALA A 58 3.03 5.81 3.69
CA ALA A 58 1.58 5.65 3.54
C ALA A 58 0.90 6.93 3.07
N ASP A 59 1.35 8.11 3.52
CA ASP A 59 0.81 9.40 3.08
C ASP A 59 1.20 9.70 1.63
N HIS A 60 2.42 9.35 1.20
CA HIS A 60 2.81 9.40 -0.20
C HIS A 60 1.95 8.47 -1.08
N GLN A 61 1.69 7.22 -0.64
CA GLN A 61 0.81 6.29 -1.36
C GLN A 61 -0.63 6.84 -1.51
N LYS A 62 -1.19 7.46 -0.47
CA LYS A 62 -2.50 8.16 -0.54
C LYS A 62 -2.49 9.33 -1.53
N LEU A 63 -1.36 10.01 -1.70
CA LEU A 63 -1.21 11.11 -2.64
C LEU A 63 -1.16 10.61 -4.09
N VAL A 64 -0.36 9.56 -4.34
CA VAL A 64 -0.30 8.88 -5.64
C VAL A 64 -1.67 8.32 -6.04
N ALA A 65 -2.41 7.72 -5.10
CA ALA A 65 -3.73 7.13 -5.33
C ALA A 65 -4.85 8.14 -5.69
N GLN A 66 -4.63 9.46 -5.56
CA GLN A 66 -5.58 10.48 -6.04
C GLN A 66 -5.52 10.66 -7.57
N PHE A 67 -4.45 10.17 -8.19
CA PHE A 67 -4.25 10.19 -9.64
C PHE A 67 -4.51 8.81 -10.24
N THR A 68 -5.11 8.78 -11.42
CA THR A 68 -5.22 7.55 -12.20
C THR A 68 -3.85 7.18 -12.77
N PRO A 69 -3.59 5.90 -13.08
CA PRO A 69 -2.34 5.50 -13.72
C PRO A 69 -2.03 6.30 -14.99
N ARG A 70 -3.06 6.60 -15.79
CA ARG A 70 -2.94 7.36 -17.05
C ARG A 70 -2.62 8.84 -16.83
N GLU A 71 -3.14 9.45 -15.77
CA GLU A 71 -2.77 10.82 -15.37
C GLU A 71 -1.30 10.92 -14.93
N LEU A 72 -0.81 9.93 -14.17
CA LEU A 72 0.60 9.86 -13.76
C LEU A 72 1.53 9.58 -14.94
N GLU A 73 1.12 8.71 -15.86
CA GLU A 73 1.84 8.43 -17.10
C GLU A 73 1.96 9.68 -17.98
N VAL A 74 0.85 10.39 -18.21
CA VAL A 74 0.85 11.69 -18.89
C VAL A 74 1.76 12.68 -18.17
N LEU A 75 1.68 12.80 -16.84
CA LEU A 75 2.52 13.70 -16.05
C LEU A 75 4.02 13.41 -16.17
N ARG A 76 4.44 12.14 -16.37
CA ARG A 76 5.84 11.77 -16.65
C ARG A 76 6.27 12.20 -18.05
N LEU A 77 5.47 11.89 -19.07
CA LEU A 77 5.78 12.31 -20.45
C LEU A 77 5.82 13.85 -20.60
N MET A 78 5.02 14.58 -19.79
CA MET A 78 5.12 16.04 -19.70
C MET A 78 6.46 16.51 -19.09
N ALA A 79 7.03 15.74 -18.17
CA ALA A 79 8.31 16.01 -17.51
C ALA A 79 9.51 15.70 -18.41
N GLU A 80 9.38 14.68 -19.26
CA GLU A 80 10.29 14.35 -20.37
C GLU A 80 10.29 15.42 -21.48
N GLY A 81 9.41 16.43 -21.40
CA GLY A 81 9.33 17.54 -22.34
C GLY A 81 8.54 17.24 -23.62
N LEU A 82 7.93 16.05 -23.73
CA LEU A 82 7.21 15.63 -24.92
C LEU A 82 5.99 16.52 -25.19
N ASP A 83 5.70 16.74 -26.47
CA ASP A 83 4.52 17.49 -26.90
C ASP A 83 3.26 16.60 -26.93
N THR A 84 2.10 17.22 -27.14
CA THR A 84 0.82 16.52 -27.08
C THR A 84 0.66 15.48 -28.19
N ALA A 85 1.27 15.68 -29.37
CA ALA A 85 1.23 14.72 -30.47
C ALA A 85 2.09 13.49 -30.16
N THR A 86 3.36 13.70 -29.76
CA THR A 86 4.27 12.62 -29.36
C THR A 86 3.70 11.82 -28.18
N MET A 87 3.12 12.52 -27.19
CA MET A 87 2.41 11.88 -26.07
C MET A 87 1.21 11.03 -26.55
N ALA A 88 0.49 11.45 -27.60
CA ALA A 88 -0.63 10.69 -28.15
C ALA A 88 -0.15 9.38 -28.81
N ASP A 89 0.92 9.47 -29.61
CA ASP A 89 1.54 8.32 -30.28
C ASP A 89 2.13 7.32 -29.27
N HIS A 90 2.86 7.80 -28.25
CA HIS A 90 3.40 6.97 -27.16
C HIS A 90 2.30 6.23 -26.38
N LEU A 91 1.16 6.88 -26.16
CA LEU A 91 0.05 6.33 -25.37
C LEU A 91 -0.94 5.50 -26.21
N GLY A 92 -0.85 5.54 -27.54
CA GLY A 92 -1.78 4.86 -28.46
C GLY A 92 -3.21 5.42 -28.40
N ILE A 93 -3.38 6.72 -28.14
CA ILE A 93 -4.71 7.38 -28.00
C ILE A 93 -4.75 8.69 -28.79
N ALA A 94 -5.94 9.25 -29.00
CA ALA A 94 -6.08 10.50 -29.73
C ALA A 94 -5.54 11.71 -28.94
N ALA A 95 -4.95 12.68 -29.65
CA ALA A 95 -4.37 13.88 -29.04
C ALA A 95 -5.35 14.70 -28.19
N HIS A 96 -6.64 14.75 -28.55
CA HIS A 96 -7.66 15.41 -27.74
C HIS A 96 -7.88 14.71 -26.37
N THR A 97 -7.72 13.37 -26.31
CA THR A 97 -7.79 12.59 -25.08
C THR A 97 -6.58 12.87 -24.20
N VAL A 98 -5.40 13.05 -24.80
CA VAL A 98 -4.20 13.52 -24.09
C VAL A 98 -4.42 14.92 -23.51
N GLN A 99 -4.95 15.87 -24.28
CA GLN A 99 -5.29 17.21 -23.77
C GLN A 99 -6.26 17.16 -22.59
N TRP A 100 -7.26 16.28 -22.65
CA TRP A 100 -8.19 16.03 -21.55
C TRP A 100 -7.45 15.52 -20.30
N HIS A 101 -6.57 14.52 -20.42
CA HIS A 101 -5.75 14.05 -19.29
C HIS A 101 -4.84 15.16 -18.72
N VAL A 102 -4.16 15.95 -19.58
CA VAL A 102 -3.32 17.08 -19.16
C VAL A 102 -4.13 18.10 -18.36
N ARG A 103 -5.34 18.44 -18.82
CA ARG A 103 -6.26 19.33 -18.11
C ARG A 103 -6.66 18.77 -16.75
N HIS A 104 -7.03 17.50 -16.67
CA HIS A 104 -7.39 16.84 -15.41
C HIS A 104 -6.22 16.80 -14.41
N VAL A 105 -4.99 16.56 -14.88
CA VAL A 105 -3.77 16.64 -14.06
C VAL A 105 -3.57 18.05 -13.50
N ILE A 106 -3.71 19.09 -14.34
CA ILE A 106 -3.60 20.51 -13.95
C ILE A 106 -4.65 20.88 -12.89
N GLU A 107 -5.92 20.49 -13.11
CA GLU A 107 -7.03 20.73 -12.19
C GLU A 107 -6.84 20.00 -10.85
N LYS A 108 -6.43 18.72 -10.87
CA LYS A 108 -6.12 17.95 -9.64
C LYS A 108 -4.95 18.51 -8.85
N LEU A 109 -3.89 18.95 -9.53
CA LEU A 109 -2.73 19.58 -8.89
C LEU A 109 -3.00 21.02 -8.41
N ARG A 110 -4.11 21.62 -8.84
CA ARG A 110 -4.53 23.01 -8.57
C ARG A 110 -3.50 24.05 -9.06
N VAL A 111 -3.04 23.87 -10.29
CA VAL A 111 -2.08 24.74 -10.97
C VAL A 111 -2.69 25.36 -12.23
N HIS A 112 -1.94 26.24 -12.91
CA HIS A 112 -2.44 26.99 -14.07
C HIS A 112 -1.69 26.69 -15.38
N SER A 113 -0.65 25.86 -15.37
CA SER A 113 0.08 25.50 -16.60
C SER A 113 0.70 24.11 -16.58
N LYS A 114 1.03 23.59 -17.77
CA LYS A 114 1.77 22.33 -17.98
C LYS A 114 3.07 22.28 -17.17
N LEU A 115 3.85 23.37 -17.21
CA LEU A 115 5.11 23.47 -16.50
C LEU A 115 4.92 23.50 -14.98
N GLN A 116 3.91 24.22 -14.49
CA GLN A 116 3.58 24.20 -13.05
C GLN A 116 3.12 22.80 -12.60
N ALA A 117 2.41 22.05 -13.44
CA ALA A 117 2.02 20.67 -13.14
C ALA A 117 3.23 19.74 -12.99
N VAL A 118 4.23 19.85 -13.87
CA VAL A 118 5.50 19.11 -13.76
C VAL A 118 6.25 19.50 -12.49
N ILE A 119 6.39 20.79 -12.20
CA ILE A 119 7.08 21.30 -10.99
C ILE A 119 6.38 20.82 -9.70
N GLU A 120 5.06 20.95 -9.62
CA GLU A 120 4.29 20.49 -8.45
C GLU A 120 4.24 18.96 -8.34
N GLY A 121 4.21 18.24 -9.47
CA GLY A 121 4.33 16.79 -9.50
C GLY A 121 5.63 16.31 -8.88
N ALA A 122 6.76 16.91 -9.28
CA ALA A 122 8.07 16.60 -8.72
C ALA A 122 8.20 16.99 -7.24
N ARG A 123 7.73 18.20 -6.86
CA ARG A 123 7.69 18.65 -5.45
C ARG A 123 6.90 17.71 -4.54
N LYS A 124 5.86 17.08 -5.07
CA LYS A 124 4.99 16.11 -4.37
C LYS A 124 5.49 14.65 -4.49
N GLY A 125 6.60 14.42 -5.18
CA GLY A 125 7.18 13.10 -5.43
C GLY A 125 6.37 12.20 -6.38
N LEU A 126 5.36 12.73 -7.08
CA LEU A 126 4.51 11.96 -8.00
C LEU A 126 5.28 11.47 -9.24
N ILE A 127 6.34 12.20 -9.59
CA ILE A 127 7.28 11.94 -10.68
C ILE A 127 8.70 12.22 -10.19
N ALA A 128 9.68 11.58 -10.85
CA ALA A 128 11.10 11.88 -10.72
C ALA A 128 11.65 12.29 -12.11
N PHE A 129 12.81 12.94 -12.11
CA PHE A 129 13.59 13.27 -13.29
C PHE A 129 14.86 12.40 -13.34
#